data_AF-A0A930FLN9-F1
#
_entry.id   AF-A0A930FLN9-F1
#
_cell.length_a   1.000
_cell.length_b   1.000
_cell.length_c   1.000
_cell.angle_alpha   90.00
_cell.angle_beta   90.00
_cell.angle_gamma   90.00
#
_symmetry.space_group_name_H-M   'P 1'
#
loop_
_entity.id
_entity.type
_entity.pdbx_description
1 polymer ?
#
loop_
_entity_poly.entity_id
_entity_poly.type
_entity_poly.pdbx_seq_one_letter_code
_entity_poly.pdbx_strand_id
1 'polypeptide(L)' 'MGWFETTKAIIIGRTCFESNSTGLSYKDAIKHALQDIPVIYDADIGHTVPRITMINGAILHLQYENGKAALQFKLK' A
#
# COMPACT_ATOMS: atom_id res chain seq x y z
N MET A 1 -11.36 16.05 6.75
CA MET A 1 -10.22 15.23 6.29
C MET A 1 -10.79 14.24 5.28
N GLY A 2 -10.75 14.58 3.98
CA GLY A 2 -11.53 13.88 2.94
C GLY A 2 -10.72 13.01 1.98
N TRP A 3 -9.39 12.92 2.15
CA TRP A 3 -8.53 12.16 1.23
C TRP A 3 -8.90 10.69 1.10
N PHE A 4 -9.43 10.09 2.16
CA PHE A 4 -9.68 8.66 2.22
C PHE A 4 -11.15 8.26 2.07
N GLU A 5 -12.10 9.21 2.02
CA GLU A 5 -13.55 8.94 2.02
C GLU A 5 -14.01 8.01 0.89
N THR A 6 -13.30 8.04 -0.25
CA THR A 6 -13.62 7.22 -1.44
C THR A 6 -12.50 6.23 -1.78
N THR A 7 -11.53 6.04 -0.88
CA THR A 7 -10.38 5.16 -1.12
C THR A 7 -10.81 3.70 -1.04
N LYS A 8 -10.58 2.95 -2.13
CA LYS A 8 -10.95 1.53 -2.22
C LYS A 8 -9.97 0.60 -1.50
N ALA A 9 -8.69 0.94 -1.54
CA ALA A 9 -7.61 0.18 -0.92
C ALA A 9 -6.35 1.05 -0.85
N ILE A 10 -5.46 0.72 0.07
CA ILE A 10 -4.13 1.32 0.22
C ILE A 10 -3.07 0.24 0.06
N ILE A 11 -2.00 0.55 -0.67
CA ILE A 11 -0.87 -0.36 -0.87
C ILE A 11 0.35 0.31 -0.26
N ILE A 12 0.94 -0.35 0.73
CA ILE A 12 2.13 0.12 1.44
C ILE A 12 3.32 -0.72 0.98
N GLY A 13 4.35 -0.04 0.49
CA GLY A 13 5.60 -0.67 0.09
C GLY A 13 6.39 -1.17 1.30
N ARG A 14 7.22 -2.20 1.10
CA ARG A 14 8.08 -2.70 2.18
C ARG A 14 9.12 -1.65 2.60
N THR A 15 9.42 -1.64 3.89
CA THR A 15 10.44 -0.75 4.44
C THR A 15 11.78 -1.49 4.57
N CYS A 16 12.89 -0.83 4.23
CA CYS A 16 14.22 -1.43 4.37
C CYS A 16 14.71 -1.42 5.83
N PHE A 17 14.36 -0.36 6.58
CA PHE A 17 14.72 -0.18 7.98
C PHE A 17 13.47 0.21 8.75
N GLU A 18 13.04 -0.63 9.68
CA GLU A 18 11.95 -0.24 10.57
C GLU A 18 12.44 0.78 11.61
N SER A 19 11.56 1.70 11.98
CA SER A 19 11.77 2.63 13.08
C SER A 19 10.58 2.56 14.01
N ASN A 20 10.87 2.64 15.32
CA ASN A 20 9.86 2.66 16.37
C ASN A 20 10.07 3.84 17.33
N SER A 21 10.42 5.01 16.79
CA SER A 21 10.66 6.21 17.60
C SER A 21 9.43 6.70 18.38
N THR A 22 8.22 6.27 17.98
CA THR A 22 6.94 6.63 18.59
C THR A 22 6.39 5.55 19.52
N GLY A 23 7.07 4.41 19.66
CA GLY A 23 6.59 3.25 20.43
C GLY A 23 5.56 2.37 19.69
N LEU A 24 5.13 2.74 18.48
CA LEU A 24 4.31 1.93 17.59
C LEU A 24 5.11 1.39 16.39
N SER A 25 4.88 0.12 16.04
CA SER A 25 5.29 -0.37 14.73
C SER A 25 4.54 0.38 13.62
N TYR A 26 5.12 0.44 12.41
CA TYR A 26 4.40 1.03 11.27
C TYR A 26 3.07 0.34 11.01
N LYS A 27 3.00 -0.98 11.17
CA LYS A 27 1.78 -1.74 11.02
C LYS A 27 0.70 -1.31 12.02
N ASP A 28 1.07 -1.08 13.28
CA ASP A 28 0.14 -0.63 14.31
C ASP A 28 -0.34 0.80 14.04
N ALA A 29 0.58 1.70 13.67
CA ALA A 29 0.24 3.07 13.32
C ALA A 29 -0.71 3.15 12.12
N ILE A 30 -0.44 2.37 11.06
CA ILE A 30 -1.29 2.28 9.86
C ILE A 30 -2.66 1.71 10.22
N LYS A 31 -2.70 0.61 10.98
CA LYS A 31 -3.96 0.00 11.41
C LYS A 31 -4.79 0.96 12.27
N HIS A 32 -4.15 1.73 13.14
CA HIS A 32 -4.84 2.74 13.96
C HIS A 32 -5.44 3.86 13.10
N ALA A 33 -4.71 4.33 12.09
CA ALA A 33 -5.11 5.44 11.23
C ALA A 33 -6.12 5.07 10.13
N LEU A 34 -6.13 3.82 9.66
CA LEU A 34 -6.83 3.38 8.43
C LEU A 34 -7.77 2.19 8.68
N GLN A 35 -8.49 2.19 9.81
CA GLN A 35 -9.24 1.04 10.32
C GLN A 35 -10.26 0.45 9.32
N ASP A 36 -10.91 1.29 8.52
CA ASP A 36 -12.00 0.88 7.61
C ASP A 36 -11.55 0.66 6.15
N ILE A 37 -10.24 0.76 5.87
CA ILE A 37 -9.72 0.70 4.51
C ILE A 37 -8.85 -0.55 4.35
N PRO A 38 -9.10 -1.39 3.33
CA PRO A 38 -8.22 -2.52 3.04
C PRO A 38 -6.80 -2.05 2.76
N VAL A 39 -5.82 -2.61 3.49
CA VAL A 39 -4.40 -2.29 3.32
C VAL A 39 -3.62 -3.54 2.92
N ILE A 40 -2.87 -3.44 1.83
CA ILE A 40 -1.84 -4.42 1.43
C ILE A 40 -0.49 -3.91 1.94
N TYR A 41 0.23 -4.77 2.65
CA TYR A 41 1.55 -4.48 3.19
C TYR A 41 2.64 -5.17 2.36
N ASP A 42 3.88 -4.75 2.56
CA ASP A 42 5.09 -5.37 2.00
C ASP A 42 5.10 -5.48 0.48
N ALA A 43 4.45 -4.54 -0.21
CA ALA A 43 4.48 -4.50 -1.66
C ALA A 43 5.88 -4.15 -2.18
N ASP A 44 6.22 -4.67 -3.36
CA ASP A 44 7.43 -4.34 -4.12
C ASP A 44 7.36 -2.91 -4.71
N ILE A 45 7.09 -1.90 -3.90
CA ILE A 45 6.92 -0.50 -4.30
C ILE A 45 7.77 0.38 -3.40
N GLY A 46 8.34 1.45 -3.95
CA GLY A 46 9.11 2.44 -3.20
C GLY A 46 10.63 2.26 -3.32
N HIS A 47 11.34 2.53 -2.23
CA HIS A 47 12.81 2.65 -2.25
C HIS A 47 13.54 1.30 -2.26
N THR A 48 12.92 0.24 -1.72
CA THR A 48 13.55 -1.06 -1.50
C THR A 48 13.39 -1.97 -2.72
N VAL A 49 14.49 -2.54 -3.23
CA VAL A 49 14.48 -3.51 -4.36
C VAL A 49 14.03 -4.91 -3.92
N PRO A 50 13.37 -5.71 -4.80
CA PRO A 50 12.83 -5.37 -6.13
C PRO A 50 11.65 -4.37 -6.10
N ARG A 51 11.54 -3.50 -7.11
CA ARG A 51 10.43 -2.53 -7.19
C ARG A 51 9.73 -2.59 -8.54
N ILE A 52 8.41 -2.51 -8.52
CA ILE A 52 7.57 -2.43 -9.72
C ILE A 52 7.21 -0.98 -10.04
N THR A 53 6.87 -0.71 -11.30
CA THR A 53 6.44 0.61 -11.76
C THR A 53 4.96 0.82 -11.46
N MET A 54 4.64 1.97 -10.86
CA MET A 54 3.26 2.43 -10.66
C MET A 54 2.96 3.57 -11.63
N ILE A 55 1.78 3.54 -12.25
CA ILE A 55 1.35 4.57 -13.21
C ILE A 55 0.32 5.48 -12.54
N ASN A 56 0.75 6.69 -12.16
CA ASN A 56 -0.13 7.67 -11.54
C ASN A 56 -1.25 8.09 -12.52
N GLY A 57 -2.49 8.16 -12.03
CA GLY A 57 -3.67 8.53 -12.81
C GLY A 57 -4.30 7.39 -13.63
N ALA A 58 -3.64 6.23 -13.74
CA ALA A 58 -4.22 5.03 -14.34
C ALA A 58 -5.25 4.38 -13.41
N ILE A 59 -6.22 3.67 -13.99
CA ILE A 59 -7.13 2.81 -13.23
C ILE A 59 -6.39 1.49 -12.95
N LEU A 60 -6.15 1.16 -11.69
CA LEU A 60 -5.54 -0.10 -11.27
C LEU A 60 -6.61 -1.13 -10.93
N HIS A 61 -6.57 -2.28 -11.61
CA HIS A 61 -7.23 -3.50 -11.19
C HIS A 61 -6.21 -4.39 -10.48
N LEU A 62 -6.50 -4.73 -9.23
CA LEU A 62 -5.62 -5.51 -8.37
C LEU A 62 -6.35 -6.75 -7.89
N GLN A 63 -5.71 -7.91 -8.02
CA GLN A 63 -6.12 -9.16 -7.40
C GLN A 63 -5.02 -9.63 -6.45
N TYR A 64 -5.38 -9.95 -5.21
CA TYR A 64 -4.43 -10.38 -4.19
C TYR A 64 -4.83 -11.74 -3.65
N GLU A 65 -3.90 -12.69 -3.70
CA GLU A 65 -4.10 -14.04 -3.19
C GLU A 65 -2.76 -14.62 -2.70
N ASN A 66 -2.76 -15.24 -1.53
CA ASN A 66 -1.60 -15.98 -0.99
C ASN A 66 -0.27 -15.20 -1.02
N GLY A 67 -0.29 -13.92 -0.63
CA GLY A 67 0.92 -13.10 -0.58
C GLY A 67 1.38 -12.53 -1.92
N LYS A 68 0.64 -12.76 -3.01
CA LYS A 68 0.98 -12.27 -4.35
C LYS A 68 -0.13 -11.39 -4.89
N ALA A 69 0.25 -10.36 -5.63
CA ALA A 69 -0.69 -9.46 -6.30
C ALA A 69 -0.49 -9.52 -7.82
N ALA A 70 -1.60 -9.63 -8.56
CA ALA A 70 -1.64 -9.40 -10.00
C ALA A 70 -2.20 -7.99 -10.25
N LEU A 71 -1.48 -7.18 -11.04
CA LEU A 71 -1.80 -5.78 -11.31
C LEU A 71 -2.08 -5.58 -12.80
N GLN A 72 -3.17 -4.90 -13.12
CA GLN A 72 -3.50 -4.47 -14.47
C GLN A 72 -3.82 -2.96 -14.45
N PHE A 73 -3.03 -2.19 -15.21
CA PHE A 73 -3.28 -0.76 -15.39
C PHE A 73 -4.10 -0.53 -16.65
N LYS A 74 -5.19 0.24 -16.53
CA LYS A 74 -5.98 0.74 -17.64
C LYS A 74 -5.79 2.26 -17.74
N LEU A 75 -5.23 2.69 -18.87
CA LEU A 75 -5.11 4.11 -19.23
C LEU A 75 -6.45 4.57 -19.83
N LYS A 76 -6.82 5.83 -19.58
CA LYS A 76 -7.99 6.46 -20.19
C LYS A 76 -7.68 6.93 -21.59
#